data_AF-A0A967GNE1-F1
#
_entry.id   AF-A0A967GNE1-F1
#
_cell.length_a   1.000
_cell.length_b   1.000
_cell.length_c   1.000
_cell.angle_alpha   90.00
_cell.angle_beta   90.00
_cell.angle_gamma   90.00
#
_symmetry.space_group_name_H-M   'P 1'
#
loop_
_entity.id
_entity.type
_entity.pdbx_description
1 polymer ?
#
loop_
_entity_poly.entity_id
_entity_poly.type
_entity_poly.pdbx_seq_one_letter_code
_entity_poly.pdbx_strand_id
1 'polypeptide(L)'
;MEKAAPEFDSATFLGTLTGQSGVYRMLDAGGQVLYVGKARNLKKRVSSYFRALEQLEPKTRALMRHTASVEVTATHTETEALLLENNLIKE
;
A
#
# COMPACT_ATOMS: atom_id res chain seq x y z
N MET A 1 -10.22 -19.39 21.65
CA MET A 1 -10.47 -17.97 21.35
C MET A 1 -9.32 -17.52 20.47
N GLU A 2 -9.61 -17.38 19.18
CA GLU A 2 -8.65 -16.99 18.15
C GLU A 2 -8.16 -15.58 18.47
N LYS A 3 -6.86 -15.43 18.78
CA LYS A 3 -6.26 -14.11 19.01
C LYS A 3 -6.34 -13.36 17.68
N ALA A 4 -7.24 -12.39 17.58
CA ALA A 4 -7.24 -11.43 16.50
C ALA A 4 -5.83 -10.82 16.41
N ALA A 5 -5.19 -10.96 15.25
CA ALA A 5 -3.96 -10.25 14.93
C ALA A 5 -4.17 -8.75 15.22
N PRO A 6 -3.15 -8.00 15.65
CA PRO A 6 -3.29 -6.56 15.88
C PRO A 6 -3.91 -5.94 14.63
N GLU A 7 -5.12 -5.42 14.77
CA GLU A 7 -5.81 -4.75 13.67
C GLU A 7 -4.93 -3.59 13.23
N PHE A 8 -4.43 -3.64 11.99
CA PHE A 8 -3.69 -2.55 11.40
C PHE A 8 -4.54 -1.27 11.52
N ASP A 9 -4.05 -0.27 12.28
CA ASP A 9 -4.74 1.01 12.45
C ASP A 9 -4.65 1.81 11.15
N SER A 10 -5.51 1.42 10.22
CA SER A 10 -5.65 2.03 8.91
C SER A 10 -6.07 3.50 9.04
N ALA A 11 -6.82 3.88 10.07
CA ALA A 11 -7.26 5.27 10.22
C ALA A 11 -6.07 6.20 10.51
N THR A 12 -5.20 5.83 11.46
CA THR A 12 -3.98 6.58 11.77
C THR A 12 -3.02 6.58 10.59
N PHE A 13 -2.77 5.42 9.98
CA PHE A 13 -1.89 5.32 8.80
C PHE A 13 -2.39 6.15 7.62
N LEU A 14 -3.68 6.09 7.28
CA LEU A 14 -4.25 6.91 6.21
C LEU A 14 -4.20 8.41 6.52
N GLY A 15 -4.16 8.77 7.81
CA GLY A 15 -3.94 10.13 8.28
C GLY A 15 -2.54 10.65 7.96
N THR A 16 -1.52 9.80 7.99
CA THR A 16 -0.12 10.18 7.69
C THR A 16 0.18 10.29 6.19
N LEU A 17 -0.73 9.80 5.33
CA LEU A 17 -0.52 9.80 3.88
C LEU A 17 -0.64 11.19 3.26
N THR A 18 0.26 11.48 2.32
CA THR A 18 0.26 12.73 1.55
C THR A 18 -0.56 12.62 0.27
N GLY A 19 -1.02 13.77 -0.24
CA GLY A 19 -1.69 13.86 -1.54
C GLY A 19 -0.73 13.87 -2.73
N GLN A 20 0.57 13.69 -2.51
CA GLN A 20 1.61 13.76 -3.55
C GLN A 20 1.68 12.47 -4.39
N SER A 21 2.39 12.57 -5.51
CA SER A 21 2.82 11.40 -6.26
C SER A 21 3.82 10.58 -5.47
N GLY A 22 3.90 9.29 -5.78
CA GLY A 22 4.92 8.43 -5.21
C GLY A 22 4.65 6.96 -5.47
N VAL A 23 5.39 6.12 -4.75
CA VAL A 23 5.32 4.66 -4.82
C VAL A 23 4.83 4.12 -3.49
N TYR A 24 4.03 3.06 -3.53
CA TYR A 24 3.61 2.30 -2.36
C TYR A 24 3.99 0.84 -2.52
N ARG A 25 4.32 0.22 -1.38
CA ARG A 25 4.64 -1.20 -1.26
C ARG A 25 3.70 -1.84 -0.26
N MET A 26 3.15 -2.99 -0.60
CA MET A 26 2.43 -3.85 0.32
C MET A 26 3.36 -5.00 0.70
N LEU A 27 3.56 -5.21 1.99
CA LEU A 27 4.45 -6.23 2.52
C LEU A 27 3.67 -7.25 3.34
N ASP A 28 4.12 -8.49 3.34
CA ASP A 28 3.59 -9.55 4.19
C ASP A 28 4.07 -9.42 5.65
N ALA A 29 3.66 -10.35 6.50
CA ALA A 29 4.05 -10.39 7.91
C ALA A 29 5.55 -10.67 8.12
N GLY A 30 6.24 -11.20 7.12
CA GLY A 30 7.69 -11.42 7.11
C GLY A 30 8.48 -10.22 6.58
N GLY A 31 7.82 -9.14 6.15
CA GLY A 31 8.45 -7.98 5.53
C GLY A 31 8.82 -8.18 4.06
N GLN A 32 8.30 -9.23 3.40
CA GLN A 32 8.51 -9.45 1.98
C GLN A 32 7.52 -8.63 1.16
N VAL A 33 8.00 -7.98 0.09
CA VAL A 33 7.18 -7.16 -0.79
C VAL A 33 6.26 -8.06 -1.63
N LEU A 34 4.95 -7.93 -1.41
CA LEU A 34 3.92 -8.64 -2.17
C LEU A 34 3.48 -7.86 -3.41
N TYR A 35 3.52 -6.53 -3.33
CA TYR A 35 3.06 -5.66 -4.40
C TYR A 35 3.73 -4.30 -4.35
N VAL A 36 4.09 -3.78 -5.51
CA VAL A 36 4.59 -2.41 -5.69
C VAL A 36 3.69 -1.72 -6.70
N GLY A 37 3.33 -0.47 -6.44
CA GLY A 37 2.67 0.36 -7.44
C GLY A 37 2.91 1.84 -7.23
N LYS A 38 2.80 2.61 -8.31
CA LYS A 38 2.80 4.08 -8.25
C LYS A 38 1.42 4.69 -8.15
N ALA A 39 1.37 5.90 -7.59
CA ALA A 39 0.17 6.72 -7.50
C ALA A 39 0.50 8.19 -7.79
N ARG A 40 -0.43 8.90 -8.44
CA ARG A 40 -0.40 10.37 -8.54
C ARG A 40 -0.82 11.06 -7.24
N ASN A 41 -1.56 10.34 -6.41
CA ASN A 41 -2.01 10.78 -5.10
C ASN A 41 -2.02 9.55 -4.17
N LEU A 42 -0.98 9.44 -3.35
CA LEU A 42 -0.78 8.31 -2.45
C LEU A 42 -1.98 8.12 -1.52
N LYS A 43 -2.46 9.19 -0.88
CA LYS A 43 -3.63 9.14 0.01
C LYS A 43 -4.85 8.52 -0.68
N LYS A 44 -5.28 9.07 -1.83
CA LYS A 44 -6.46 8.55 -2.55
C LYS A 44 -6.28 7.10 -3.00
N ARG A 45 -5.09 6.75 -3.51
CA ARG A 45 -4.83 5.39 -4.02
C ARG A 45 -4.78 4.38 -2.89
N VAL A 46 -4.01 4.65 -1.84
CA VAL A 46 -3.84 3.74 -0.71
C VAL A 46 -5.15 3.61 0.09
N SER A 47 -5.86 4.71 0.36
CA SER A 47 -7.20 4.67 1.00
C SER A 47 -8.21 3.82 0.23
N SER A 48 -8.06 3.68 -1.10
CA SER A 48 -8.99 2.86 -1.88
C SER A 48 -8.94 1.37 -1.53
N TYR A 49 -7.80 0.87 -1.04
CA TYR A 49 -7.62 -0.52 -0.61
C TYR A 49 -8.20 -0.83 0.77
N PHE A 50 -8.44 0.21 1.59
CA PHE A 50 -9.03 0.08 2.92
C PHE A 50 -10.54 0.39 2.94
N ARG A 51 -11.15 0.55 1.76
CA ARG A 51 -12.61 0.54 1.63
C ARG A 51 -13.15 -0.86 1.92
N ALA A 52 -14.46 -0.98 2.14
CA ALA A 52 -15.10 -2.26 2.43
C ALA A 52 -14.59 -3.35 1.48
N LEU A 53 -14.01 -4.43 2.04
CA LEU A 53 -13.33 -5.49 1.27
C LEU A 53 -14.23 -6.09 0.19
N GLU A 54 -15.53 -6.06 0.41
CA GLU A 54 -16.57 -6.53 -0.52
C GLU A 54 -16.61 -5.75 -1.84
N GLN A 55 -16.20 -4.48 -1.82
CA GLN A 55 -16.13 -3.59 -2.98
C GLN A 55 -14.80 -3.74 -3.76
N LEU A 56 -13.85 -4.51 -3.23
CA LEU A 56 -12.58 -4.76 -3.89
C LEU A 56 -12.67 -5.97 -4.82
N GLU A 57 -12.01 -5.86 -5.97
CA GLU A 57 -11.76 -6.97 -6.89
C GLU A 57 -11.19 -8.19 -6.15
N PRO A 58 -11.58 -9.43 -6.52
CA PRO A 58 -11.16 -10.65 -5.83
C PRO A 58 -9.63 -10.77 -5.65
N LYS A 59 -8.85 -10.36 -6.66
CA LYS A 59 -7.38 -10.36 -6.60
C LYS A 59 -6.83 -9.37 -5.58
N THR A 60 -7.38 -8.15 -5.57
CA THR A 60 -7.00 -7.09 -4.62
C THR A 60 -7.36 -7.49 -3.19
N ARG A 61 -8.51 -8.14 -3.01
CA ARG A 61 -8.96 -8.66 -1.72
C ARG A 61 -8.02 -9.75 -1.20
N ALA A 62 -7.59 -10.67 -2.06
CA ALA A 62 -6.61 -11.69 -1.70
C ALA A 62 -5.27 -11.06 -1.31
N LEU A 63 -4.77 -10.10 -2.10
CA LEU A 63 -3.55 -9.34 -1.77
C LEU A 63 -3.66 -8.69 -0.38
N MET A 64 -4.74 -7.93 -0.13
CA MET A 64 -4.95 -7.24 1.14
C MET A 64 -5.06 -8.17 2.35
N ARG A 65 -5.47 -9.44 2.16
CA ARG A 65 -5.48 -10.44 3.24
C ARG A 65 -4.08 -10.92 3.62
N HIS A 66 -3.13 -10.87 2.70
CA HIS A 66 -1.74 -11.25 2.94
C HIS A 66 -0.86 -10.05 3.33
N THR A 67 -1.30 -8.83 3.01
CA THR A 67 -0.64 -7.60 3.41
C THR A 67 -0.71 -7.42 4.92
N ALA A 68 0.45 -7.37 5.58
CA ALA A 68 0.59 -7.02 6.99
C ALA A 68 0.97 -5.54 7.19
N SER A 69 1.69 -4.95 6.22
CA SER A 69 2.09 -3.54 6.29
C SER A 69 2.10 -2.88 4.91
N VAL A 70 1.93 -1.56 4.91
CA VAL A 70 2.00 -0.75 3.69
C VAL A 70 3.01 0.36 3.92
N GLU A 71 3.99 0.46 3.03
CA GLU A 71 4.97 1.53 3.02
C GLU A 71 4.72 2.46 1.85
N VAL A 72 4.96 3.75 2.06
CA VAL A 72 4.82 4.76 1.02
C VAL A 72 6.07 5.62 0.93
N THR A 73 6.47 5.94 -0.28
CA THR A 73 7.55 6.90 -0.55
C THR A 73 7.00 7.98 -1.46
N ALA A 74 6.82 9.19 -0.92
CA ALA A 74 6.42 10.35 -1.70
C ALA A 74 7.58 10.80 -2.60
N THR A 75 7.25 11.17 -3.84
CA THR A 75 8.21 11.74 -4.79
C THR A 75 7.72 13.11 -5.25
N HIS A 76 8.65 13.97 -5.65
CA HIS A 76 8.33 15.33 -6.08
C HIS A 76 7.86 15.36 -7.53
N THR A 77 8.27 14.37 -8.34
CA THR A 77 7.87 14.24 -9.74
C THR A 77 7.35 12.83 -10.08
N GLU A 78 6.57 12.73 -11.17
CA GLU A 78 6.15 11.42 -11.71
C GLU A 78 7.35 10.60 -12.21
N THR A 79 8.39 11.25 -12.74
CA THR A 79 9.59 10.60 -13.25
C THR A 79 10.38 9.93 -12.13
N GLU A 80 10.51 10.58 -10.97
CA GLU A 80 11.10 9.97 -9.77
C GLU A 80 10.30 8.76 -9.28
N ALA A 81 8.96 8.85 -9.28
CA ALA A 81 8.10 7.72 -8.93
C ALA A 81 8.32 6.54 -9.87
N LEU A 82 8.46 6.79 -11.17
CA LEU A 82 8.69 5.76 -12.17
C LEU A 82 10.06 5.08 -12.00
N LEU A 83 11.11 5.85 -11.72
CA LEU A 83 12.46 5.31 -11.49
C LEU A 83 12.51 4.49 -10.20
N LEU A 84 11.90 5.01 -9.12
CA LEU A 84 11.84 4.33 -7.83
C LEU A 84 11.04 3.02 -7.93
N GLU A 85 9.89 3.03 -8.60
CA GLU A 85 9.09 1.82 -8.84
C GLU A 85 9.91 0.76 -9.61
N ASN A 86 10.61 1.16 -10.68
CA ASN A 86 11.44 0.23 -11.46
C ASN A 86 12.59 -0.38 -10.65
N ASN A 87 13.17 0.37 -9.71
CA ASN A 87 14.22 -0.17 -8.85
C ASN A 87 13.63 -1.17 -7.85
N LEU A 88 12.50 -0.83 -7.22
CA LEU A 88 11.83 -1.67 -6.23
C LEU A 88 11.23 -2.96 -6.78
N ILE A 89 10.93 -3.03 -8.08
CA ILE A 89 10.48 -4.26 -8.74
C ILE A 89 11.65 -5.20 -9.05
N LYS A 90 12.87 -4.68 -9.16
CA LYS A 90 14.06 -5.44 -9.54
C LYS A 90 14.83 -6.04 -8.36
N GLU A 91 14.61 -5.55 -7.14
CA GLU A 91 15.13 -6.13 -5.89
C GLU A 91 14.28 -7.32 -5.43
#